data_AF-V8RD96-F1
#
_entry.id   AF-V8RD96-F1
#
_cell.length_a   1.000
_cell.length_b   1.000
_cell.length_c   1.000
_cell.angle_alpha   90.00
_cell.angle_beta   90.00
_cell.angle_gamma   90.00
#
_symmetry.space_group_name_H-M   'P 1'
#
loop_
_entity.id
_entity.type
_entity.pdbx_description
1 polymer ?
#
loop_
_entity_poly.entity_id
_entity_poly.type
_entity_poly.pdbx_seq_one_letter_code
_entity_poly.pdbx_strand_id
1 'polypeptide(L)'
;MLPRAGSSTDATLDAVPPAAAVVVRAIAEGIGPTATQPSLDNYVTNARAILPQVNSEGLRVISRRTYADLANGDLVPVAVDPATGLYRARRPSELLPSGPVMLRDVGSGLWYAREVVEPTTREQIRKYLPDTTDEDADAFIARFDDKDVAELELKHIQLGLALLDSTDFDLPISRGSISSDNEFHEARNMWATFRQLYRWQGQPEQRVYRDGRLVGFKLEIDLTIWPVAKPLSLKFGSVVSLTLRGRGRLDPDVFCAQFPNLESLTITSREIGVQGRFQGWDVINWVPSKFSLDSRFAEQLKRFPRLQRLHLQDCKLTSDFSVRGLARLHELWLCNTFEAPVNSLDMQMRHQEQVTFLQVAADLRGMTELRVLDLSRTGIHLLPSGLEAIDVASKLEVLRLGGNPLADSLSLENMTALQELDLSNTRLQRFPEGVTDRIPARELNLADNHIRSIPESVELRAGFNLIGNPITDPASLRRLIRARAETGTDIWLGQESSDGSADLWLRNVPQDQIAEKQALWDRHNAAMPLAVTGILRRLSRTPEFHVERPLLQRRVWWFLEMYDRADVTERARLDAILHTETSPGRMLDRLENEIRSYDAGRQNQPLHPLPKRPRIA
;
A
#
# COMPACT_ATOMS: atom_id res chain seq x y z
N MET A 1 34.89 -18.25 -66.60
CA MET A 1 35.41 -19.64 -66.65
C MET A 1 34.31 -20.58 -66.16
N LEU A 2 33.81 -21.47 -67.03
CA LEU A 2 33.13 -22.72 -66.66
C LEU A 2 34.20 -23.83 -66.58
N PRO A 3 33.93 -25.08 -66.12
CA PRO A 3 33.06 -25.59 -65.05
C PRO A 3 33.72 -26.76 -64.22
N ARG A 4 33.01 -27.31 -63.22
CA ARG A 4 32.83 -28.76 -62.85
C ARG A 4 32.38 -28.88 -61.38
N ALA A 5 31.22 -29.42 -60.97
CA ALA A 5 30.42 -30.61 -61.31
C ALA A 5 30.70 -31.84 -60.41
N GLY A 6 29.63 -32.34 -59.78
CA GLY A 6 29.47 -33.62 -59.08
C GLY A 6 28.31 -33.53 -58.06
N SER A 7 27.03 -33.59 -58.46
CA SER A 7 26.15 -34.78 -58.66
C SER A 7 26.06 -35.71 -57.43
N SER A 8 24.94 -36.23 -56.93
CA SER A 8 23.49 -36.28 -57.21
C SER A 8 22.93 -37.13 -56.04
N THR A 9 21.71 -36.95 -55.50
CA THR A 9 20.42 -37.49 -55.96
C THR A 9 19.33 -36.91 -55.03
N ASP A 10 18.35 -36.14 -55.50
CA ASP A 10 17.10 -36.50 -56.20
C ASP A 10 15.97 -36.93 -55.23
N ALA A 11 14.93 -36.08 -55.12
CA ALA A 11 13.51 -36.43 -54.95
C ALA A 11 12.65 -35.17 -54.67
N THR A 12 12.03 -34.66 -55.74
CA THR A 12 10.66 -34.12 -55.85
C THR A 12 10.12 -33.11 -54.82
N LEU A 13 9.94 -31.87 -55.28
CA LEU A 13 9.01 -30.88 -54.73
C LEU A 13 7.57 -31.32 -54.96
N ASP A 14 6.80 -31.46 -53.89
CA ASP A 14 5.33 -31.36 -53.91
C ASP A 14 4.87 -30.28 -52.93
N ALA A 15 3.88 -29.53 -53.39
CA ALA A 15 3.40 -28.27 -52.85
C ALA A 15 2.83 -28.35 -51.43
N VAL A 16 3.27 -27.44 -50.55
CA VAL A 16 2.60 -27.13 -49.27
C VAL A 16 1.68 -25.92 -49.49
N PRO A 17 0.37 -26.01 -49.23
CA PRO A 17 -0.55 -24.87 -49.37
C PRO A 17 -0.32 -23.84 -48.25
N PRO A 18 -0.64 -22.56 -48.48
CA PRO A 18 -0.50 -21.53 -47.46
C PRO A 18 -1.44 -21.77 -46.28
N ALA A 19 -0.92 -21.51 -45.07
CA ALA A 19 -1.65 -21.59 -43.81
C ALA A 19 -2.93 -20.73 -43.88
N ALA A 20 -4.06 -21.33 -43.51
CA ALA A 20 -5.36 -20.66 -43.46
C ALA A 20 -5.33 -19.49 -42.47
N ALA A 21 -5.66 -18.29 -42.95
CA ALA A 21 -5.96 -17.15 -42.12
C ALA A 21 -7.22 -17.44 -41.29
N VAL A 22 -7.07 -17.58 -39.97
CA VAL A 22 -8.18 -17.67 -39.03
C VAL A 22 -8.77 -16.27 -38.88
N VAL A 23 -9.80 -15.98 -39.68
CA VAL A 23 -10.66 -14.82 -39.49
C VAL A 23 -11.58 -15.12 -38.30
N VAL A 24 -11.33 -14.48 -37.17
CA VAL A 24 -12.25 -14.47 -36.03
C VAL A 24 -13.47 -13.63 -36.43
N ARG A 25 -14.55 -14.29 -36.84
CA ARG A 25 -15.87 -13.67 -36.92
C ARG A 25 -16.49 -13.71 -35.52
N ALA A 26 -16.76 -12.54 -34.96
CA ALA A 26 -17.66 -12.40 -33.82
C ALA A 26 -19.04 -12.93 -34.23
N ILE A 27 -19.47 -14.01 -33.59
CA ILE A 27 -20.85 -14.49 -33.68
C ILE A 27 -21.65 -13.63 -32.70
N ALA A 28 -22.59 -12.86 -33.23
CA ALA A 28 -23.60 -12.21 -32.42
C ALA A 28 -24.38 -13.31 -31.67
N GLU A 29 -24.41 -13.23 -30.34
CA GLU A 29 -25.21 -14.11 -29.48
C GLU A 29 -26.70 -13.87 -29.77
N GLY A 30 -27.22 -14.57 -30.76
CA GLY A 30 -28.64 -14.82 -30.90
C GLY A 30 -29.07 -15.82 -29.85
N ILE A 31 -30.16 -15.50 -29.14
CA ILE A 31 -30.84 -16.37 -28.18
C ILE A 31 -31.20 -17.68 -28.89
N GLY A 32 -30.38 -18.71 -28.70
CA GLY A 32 -30.66 -20.08 -29.12
C GLY A 32 -31.54 -20.79 -28.08
N PRO A 33 -32.35 -21.78 -28.49
CA PRO A 33 -33.25 -22.49 -27.58
C PRO A 33 -32.45 -23.18 -26.47
N THR A 34 -32.96 -23.06 -25.25
CA THR A 34 -32.42 -23.63 -24.01
C THR A 34 -32.03 -25.09 -24.20
N ALA A 35 -30.73 -25.40 -24.17
CA ALA A 35 -30.27 -26.78 -24.15
C ALA A 35 -30.84 -27.47 -22.91
N THR A 36 -31.65 -28.51 -23.11
CA THR A 36 -32.24 -29.31 -22.04
C THR A 36 -31.13 -29.82 -21.12
N GLN A 37 -31.12 -29.35 -19.86
CA GLN A 37 -30.17 -29.83 -18.87
C GLN A 37 -30.38 -31.34 -18.65
N PRO A 38 -29.30 -32.15 -18.59
CA PRO A 38 -29.41 -33.57 -18.35
C PRO A 38 -30.01 -33.86 -16.96
N SER A 39 -30.96 -34.78 -16.87
CA SER A 39 -31.65 -35.10 -15.61
C SER A 39 -30.70 -35.61 -14.52
N LEU A 40 -31.02 -35.29 -13.26
CA LEU A 40 -30.24 -35.66 -12.07
C LEU A 40 -29.98 -37.18 -11.97
N ASP A 41 -30.92 -37.99 -12.45
CA ASP A 41 -30.83 -39.47 -12.45
C ASP A 41 -29.55 -39.99 -13.12
N ASN A 42 -29.01 -39.26 -14.09
CA ASN A 42 -27.78 -39.64 -14.80
C ASN A 42 -26.50 -39.46 -13.96
N TYR A 43 -26.62 -38.91 -12.76
CA TYR A 43 -25.50 -38.58 -11.86
C TYR A 43 -25.62 -39.30 -10.51
N VAL A 44 -26.72 -40.00 -10.25
CA VAL A 44 -26.97 -40.73 -9.01
C VAL A 44 -26.04 -41.94 -8.89
N THR A 45 -25.38 -42.07 -7.74
CA THR A 45 -24.55 -43.21 -7.35
C THR A 45 -25.21 -43.94 -6.19
N ASN A 46 -25.55 -45.20 -6.40
CA ASN A 46 -26.10 -46.07 -5.35
C ASN A 46 -24.94 -46.62 -4.49
N ALA A 47 -24.68 -46.03 -3.33
CA ALA A 47 -23.62 -46.48 -2.43
C ALA A 47 -24.21 -47.14 -1.17
N ARG A 48 -24.20 -48.49 -1.11
CA ARG A 48 -24.63 -49.28 0.05
C ARG A 48 -23.49 -49.61 1.03
N ALA A 49 -22.63 -48.65 1.35
CA ALA A 49 -21.46 -48.87 2.21
C ALA A 49 -21.38 -47.87 3.37
N ILE A 50 -20.56 -48.17 4.38
CA ILE A 50 -20.28 -47.28 5.52
C ILE A 50 -19.70 -45.96 4.97
N LEU A 51 -20.48 -44.88 5.07
CA LEU A 51 -20.15 -43.58 4.49
C LEU A 51 -19.32 -42.74 5.46
N PRO A 52 -18.24 -42.06 5.00
CA PRO A 52 -17.45 -41.15 5.83
C PRO A 52 -18.30 -39.96 6.29
N GLN A 53 -17.93 -39.36 7.42
CA GLN A 53 -18.64 -38.20 7.95
C GLN A 53 -18.70 -37.05 6.95
N VAL A 54 -19.79 -36.29 7.02
CA VAL A 54 -20.04 -35.12 6.19
C VAL A 54 -19.12 -33.98 6.65
N ASN A 55 -18.53 -33.25 5.71
CA ASN A 55 -17.64 -32.12 5.99
C ASN A 55 -18.43 -30.86 6.42
N SER A 56 -17.72 -29.78 6.72
CA SER A 56 -18.30 -28.49 7.14
C SER A 56 -19.19 -27.81 6.09
N GLU A 57 -19.22 -28.31 4.86
CA GLU A 57 -20.09 -27.84 3.77
C GLU A 57 -21.30 -28.75 3.52
N GLY A 58 -21.46 -29.81 4.32
CA GLY A 58 -22.56 -30.75 4.11
C GLY A 58 -22.31 -31.78 3.01
N LEU A 59 -21.06 -31.98 2.60
CA LEU A 59 -20.64 -32.91 1.55
C LEU A 59 -19.77 -34.05 2.10
N ARG A 60 -19.85 -35.23 1.49
CA ARG A 60 -18.96 -36.36 1.80
C ARG A 60 -17.77 -36.35 0.88
N VAL A 61 -16.57 -36.56 1.43
CA VAL A 61 -15.35 -36.71 0.64
C VAL A 61 -14.95 -38.18 0.59
N ILE A 62 -15.09 -38.80 -0.58
CA ILE A 62 -14.71 -40.19 -0.82
C ILE A 62 -13.63 -40.17 -1.89
N SER A 63 -12.43 -40.67 -1.56
CA SER A 63 -11.31 -40.78 -2.51
C SER A 63 -11.00 -39.45 -3.25
N ARG A 64 -10.96 -38.34 -2.49
CA ARG A 64 -10.75 -36.95 -2.97
C ARG A 64 -11.85 -36.38 -3.87
N ARG A 65 -13.04 -36.98 -3.88
CA ARG A 65 -14.21 -36.50 -4.62
C ARG A 65 -15.34 -36.16 -3.66
N THR A 66 -16.06 -35.10 -3.96
CA THR A 66 -17.18 -34.56 -3.16
C THR A 66 -18.51 -35.15 -3.61
N TYR A 67 -19.32 -35.56 -2.66
CA TYR A 67 -20.64 -36.16 -2.86
C TYR A 67 -21.70 -35.46 -2.00
N ALA A 68 -22.87 -35.27 -2.59
CA ALA A 68 -24.06 -34.67 -2.00
C ALA A 68 -25.09 -35.76 -1.65
N ASP A 69 -25.61 -35.73 -0.42
CA ASP A 69 -26.65 -36.66 0.06
C ASP A 69 -28.03 -36.18 -0.41
N LEU A 70 -28.76 -37.00 -1.16
CA LEU A 70 -30.15 -36.71 -1.60
C LEU A 70 -31.18 -37.24 -0.60
N ALA A 71 -32.39 -36.68 -0.62
CA ALA A 71 -33.48 -37.06 0.28
C ALA A 71 -33.99 -38.51 0.13
N ASN A 72 -33.77 -39.12 -1.03
CA ASN A 72 -34.10 -40.51 -1.31
C ASN A 72 -33.01 -41.51 -0.83
N GLY A 73 -31.93 -41.03 -0.21
CA GLY A 73 -30.81 -41.83 0.28
C GLY A 73 -29.70 -42.08 -0.74
N ASP A 74 -29.80 -41.52 -1.94
CA ASP A 74 -28.79 -41.62 -2.98
C ASP A 74 -27.66 -40.58 -2.84
N LEU A 75 -26.51 -40.84 -3.46
CA LEU A 75 -25.37 -39.92 -3.51
C LEU A 75 -25.18 -39.35 -4.91
N VAL A 76 -24.93 -38.05 -5.02
CA VAL A 76 -24.56 -37.41 -6.29
C VAL A 76 -23.15 -36.85 -6.20
N PRO A 77 -22.22 -37.20 -7.11
CA PRO A 77 -20.93 -36.53 -7.18
C PRO A 77 -21.13 -35.08 -7.63
N VAL A 78 -20.55 -34.14 -6.90
CA VAL A 78 -20.67 -32.70 -7.18
C VAL A 78 -19.30 -32.05 -7.27
N ALA A 79 -19.21 -30.99 -8.06
CA ALA A 79 -18.06 -30.10 -8.07
C ALA A 79 -18.52 -28.65 -8.22
N VAL A 80 -17.72 -27.72 -7.72
CA VAL A 80 -17.97 -26.29 -7.90
C VAL A 80 -17.78 -25.93 -9.37
N ASP A 81 -18.79 -25.31 -9.96
CA ASP A 81 -18.72 -24.73 -11.29
C ASP A 81 -17.82 -23.46 -11.24
N PRO A 82 -16.73 -23.40 -12.01
CA PRO A 82 -15.81 -22.26 -11.99
C PRO A 82 -16.47 -20.93 -12.41
N ALA A 83 -17.53 -20.97 -13.22
CA ALA A 83 -18.19 -19.77 -13.73
C ALA A 83 -19.19 -19.19 -12.73
N THR A 84 -19.96 -20.05 -12.06
CA THR A 84 -21.06 -19.64 -11.17
C THR A 84 -20.70 -19.73 -9.69
N GLY A 85 -19.69 -20.52 -9.32
CA GLY A 85 -19.31 -20.82 -7.95
C GLY A 85 -20.29 -21.73 -7.20
N LEU A 86 -21.34 -22.21 -7.87
CA LEU A 86 -22.33 -23.12 -7.30
C LEU A 86 -21.89 -24.57 -7.50
N TYR A 87 -22.33 -25.45 -6.60
CA TYR A 87 -22.15 -26.88 -6.78
C TYR A 87 -23.01 -27.38 -7.92
N ARG A 88 -22.42 -28.12 -8.86
CA ARG A 88 -23.12 -28.79 -9.95
C ARG A 88 -22.84 -30.28 -9.90
N ALA A 89 -23.83 -31.08 -10.25
CA ALA A 89 -23.66 -32.52 -10.42
C ALA A 89 -22.61 -32.78 -11.50
N ARG A 90 -21.75 -33.76 -11.26
CA ARG A 90 -20.60 -34.07 -12.11
C ARG A 90 -20.48 -35.58 -12.28
N ARG A 91 -20.20 -36.03 -13.49
CA ARG A 91 -19.83 -37.44 -13.70
C ARG A 91 -18.37 -37.69 -13.33
N PRO A 92 -18.03 -38.89 -12.84
CA PRO A 92 -16.65 -39.30 -12.59
C PRO A 92 -15.66 -39.08 -13.74
N SER A 93 -16.15 -39.11 -14.98
CA SER A 93 -15.39 -38.94 -16.23
C SER A 93 -15.32 -37.49 -16.73
N GLU A 94 -16.09 -36.57 -16.15
CA GLU A 94 -16.12 -35.17 -16.56
C GLU A 94 -14.99 -34.39 -15.90
N LEU A 95 -14.35 -33.47 -16.63
CA LEU A 95 -13.36 -32.53 -16.07
C LEU A 95 -14.02 -31.32 -15.41
N LEU A 96 -15.08 -30.79 -16.03
CA LEU A 96 -15.90 -29.69 -15.54
C LEU A 96 -17.32 -30.20 -15.26
N PRO A 97 -17.99 -29.73 -14.19
CA PRO A 97 -19.31 -30.23 -13.83
C PRO A 97 -20.36 -29.79 -14.87
N SER A 98 -21.02 -30.75 -15.51
CA SER A 98 -21.99 -30.48 -16.60
C SER A 98 -23.45 -30.66 -16.17
N GLY A 99 -23.71 -31.29 -15.01
CA GLY A 99 -25.02 -31.64 -14.51
C GLY A 99 -25.80 -30.48 -13.87
N PRO A 100 -27.01 -30.72 -13.36
CA PRO A 100 -27.82 -29.68 -12.74
C PRO A 100 -27.12 -29.03 -11.54
N VAL A 101 -27.46 -27.78 -11.26
CA VAL A 101 -27.01 -27.09 -10.05
C VAL A 101 -27.62 -27.80 -8.85
N MET A 102 -26.77 -28.10 -7.87
CA MET A 102 -27.13 -28.78 -6.64
C MET A 102 -27.16 -27.76 -5.51
N LEU A 103 -28.28 -27.71 -4.81
CA LEU A 103 -28.51 -26.81 -3.70
C LEU A 103 -28.70 -27.63 -2.42
N ARG A 104 -28.19 -27.13 -1.29
CA ARG A 104 -28.28 -27.82 0.01
C ARG A 104 -29.34 -27.16 0.88
N ASP A 105 -30.31 -27.93 1.33
CA ASP A 105 -31.26 -27.49 2.34
C ASP A 105 -30.59 -27.43 3.73
N VAL A 106 -30.73 -26.29 4.41
CA VAL A 106 -30.03 -25.98 5.66
C VAL A 106 -30.60 -26.77 6.84
N GLY A 107 -31.91 -27.00 6.85
CA GLY A 107 -32.62 -27.63 7.97
C GLY A 107 -32.42 -29.15 8.00
N SER A 108 -32.58 -29.80 6.85
CA SER A 108 -32.40 -31.24 6.70
C SER A 108 -30.94 -31.65 6.44
N GLY A 109 -30.14 -30.72 5.90
CA GLY A 109 -28.76 -30.96 5.49
C GLY A 109 -28.60 -31.73 4.18
N LEU A 110 -29.72 -32.03 3.49
CA LEU A 110 -29.80 -32.80 2.25
C LEU A 110 -29.73 -31.89 1.03
N TRP A 111 -29.36 -32.45 -0.11
CA TRP A 111 -29.19 -31.76 -1.38
C TRP A 111 -30.32 -32.09 -2.36
N TYR A 112 -30.62 -31.14 -3.24
CA TYR A 112 -31.60 -31.28 -4.33
C TYR A 112 -31.10 -30.58 -5.60
N ALA A 113 -31.59 -31.04 -6.76
CA ALA A 113 -31.30 -30.38 -8.03
C ALA A 113 -32.19 -29.15 -8.21
N ARG A 114 -31.59 -28.08 -8.70
CA ARG A 114 -32.30 -26.86 -9.10
C ARG A 114 -33.08 -27.10 -10.39
N GLU A 115 -34.40 -26.93 -10.36
CA GLU A 115 -35.29 -27.26 -11.48
C GLU A 115 -35.69 -26.05 -12.33
N VAL A 116 -35.90 -24.86 -11.74
CA VAL A 116 -36.35 -23.64 -12.43
C VAL A 116 -35.64 -22.41 -11.84
N VAL A 117 -35.17 -21.48 -12.69
CA VAL A 117 -34.58 -20.22 -12.24
C VAL A 117 -35.66 -19.14 -12.25
N GLU A 118 -36.25 -18.87 -11.09
CA GLU A 118 -37.17 -17.75 -10.88
C GLU A 118 -36.42 -16.55 -10.26
N PRO A 119 -36.77 -15.30 -10.59
CA PRO A 119 -36.11 -14.14 -10.02
C PRO A 119 -36.49 -13.93 -8.56
N THR A 120 -35.52 -13.55 -7.72
CA THR A 120 -35.74 -13.16 -6.32
C THR A 120 -36.57 -11.89 -6.23
N THR A 121 -37.58 -11.86 -5.35
CA THR A 121 -38.45 -10.69 -5.15
C THR A 121 -38.17 -9.97 -3.83
N ARG A 122 -38.48 -8.67 -3.77
CA ARG A 122 -38.38 -7.90 -2.52
C ARG A 122 -39.31 -8.46 -1.43
N GLU A 123 -40.47 -8.99 -1.82
CA GLU A 123 -41.42 -9.62 -0.89
C GLU A 123 -40.82 -10.86 -0.23
N GLN A 124 -40.10 -11.68 -1.00
CA GLN A 124 -39.39 -12.85 -0.48
C GLN A 124 -38.36 -12.42 0.57
N ILE A 125 -37.57 -11.38 0.32
CA ILE A 125 -36.58 -10.87 1.28
C ILE A 125 -37.26 -10.35 2.55
N ARG A 126 -38.31 -9.53 2.39
CA ARG A 126 -39.07 -8.94 3.52
C ARG A 126 -39.76 -9.98 4.40
N LYS A 127 -40.08 -11.16 3.86
CA LYS A 127 -40.60 -12.29 4.66
C LYS A 127 -39.60 -12.75 5.73
N TYR A 128 -38.31 -12.72 5.42
CA TYR A 128 -37.25 -13.14 6.34
C TYR A 128 -36.64 -11.97 7.11
N LEU A 129 -36.58 -10.79 6.49
CA LEU A 129 -35.98 -9.56 7.01
C LEU A 129 -36.94 -8.37 6.81
N PRO A 130 -37.93 -8.19 7.71
CA PRO A 130 -39.02 -7.22 7.51
C PRO A 130 -38.56 -5.76 7.46
N ASP A 131 -37.48 -5.42 8.16
CA ASP A 131 -36.95 -4.05 8.24
C ASP A 131 -36.04 -3.66 7.05
N THR A 132 -35.96 -4.50 6.01
CA THR A 132 -35.07 -4.26 4.85
C THR A 132 -35.59 -3.13 3.98
N THR A 133 -34.71 -2.15 3.69
CA THR A 133 -35.00 -1.05 2.76
C THR A 133 -35.15 -1.56 1.32
N ASP A 134 -35.81 -0.80 0.45
CA ASP A 134 -35.89 -1.15 -0.98
C ASP A 134 -34.50 -1.26 -1.62
N GLU A 135 -33.56 -0.40 -1.21
CA GLU A 135 -32.21 -0.37 -1.74
C GLU A 135 -31.40 -1.61 -1.34
N ASP A 136 -31.46 -2.01 -0.07
CA ASP A 136 -30.78 -3.22 0.40
C ASP A 136 -31.39 -4.48 -0.23
N ALA A 137 -32.72 -4.50 -0.42
CA ALA A 137 -33.40 -5.59 -1.11
C ALA A 137 -32.97 -5.69 -2.58
N ASP A 138 -32.89 -4.57 -3.30
CA ASP A 138 -32.40 -4.54 -4.68
C ASP A 138 -30.93 -4.99 -4.79
N ALA A 139 -30.09 -4.57 -3.84
CA ALA A 139 -28.70 -4.99 -3.79
C ALA A 139 -28.57 -6.50 -3.53
N PHE A 140 -29.40 -7.06 -2.66
CA PHE A 140 -29.47 -8.50 -2.41
C PHE A 140 -29.95 -9.25 -3.67
N ILE A 141 -31.00 -8.77 -4.35
CA ILE A 141 -31.51 -9.36 -5.60
C ILE A 141 -30.42 -9.32 -6.69
N ALA A 142 -29.74 -8.18 -6.87
CA ALA A 142 -28.67 -8.06 -7.85
C ALA A 142 -27.52 -9.06 -7.64
N ARG A 143 -27.35 -9.55 -6.40
CA ARG A 143 -26.33 -10.54 -6.02
C ARG A 143 -26.83 -11.98 -6.06
N PHE A 144 -28.08 -12.20 -5.64
CA PHE A 144 -28.77 -13.47 -5.50
C PHE A 144 -30.06 -13.44 -6.34
N ASP A 145 -29.90 -13.21 -7.65
CA ASP A 145 -31.01 -13.04 -8.61
C ASP A 145 -31.89 -14.29 -8.70
N ASP A 146 -31.38 -15.44 -8.28
CA ASP A 146 -32.06 -16.73 -8.24
C ASP A 146 -32.82 -16.93 -6.91
N LYS A 147 -34.13 -17.13 -7.00
CA LYS A 147 -35.07 -17.30 -5.89
C LYS A 147 -34.66 -18.42 -4.92
N ASP A 148 -34.21 -19.57 -5.42
CA ASP A 148 -33.87 -20.72 -4.59
C ASP A 148 -32.54 -20.47 -3.85
N VAL A 149 -31.59 -19.84 -4.54
CA VAL A 149 -30.30 -19.42 -3.95
C VAL A 149 -30.52 -18.34 -2.88
N ALA A 150 -31.36 -17.35 -3.17
CA ALA A 150 -31.75 -16.32 -2.22
C ALA A 150 -32.45 -16.90 -0.99
N GLU A 151 -33.35 -17.87 -1.16
CA GLU A 151 -34.04 -18.50 -0.04
C GLU A 151 -33.08 -19.24 0.89
N LEU A 152 -32.09 -19.93 0.32
CA LEU A 152 -31.06 -20.61 1.11
C LEU A 152 -30.20 -19.63 1.89
N GLU A 153 -29.78 -18.53 1.26
CA GLU A 153 -29.03 -17.49 1.95
C GLU A 153 -29.86 -16.82 3.04
N LEU A 154 -31.14 -16.50 2.78
CA LEU A 154 -32.04 -15.95 3.80
C LEU A 154 -32.27 -16.90 4.98
N LYS A 155 -32.36 -18.22 4.72
CA LYS A 155 -32.40 -19.27 5.76
C LYS A 155 -31.10 -19.33 6.57
N HIS A 156 -29.94 -19.26 5.91
CA HIS A 156 -28.64 -19.15 6.59
C HIS A 156 -28.54 -17.89 7.46
N ILE A 157 -29.06 -16.76 6.96
CA ILE A 157 -29.09 -15.50 7.68
C ILE A 157 -29.95 -15.64 8.95
N GLN A 158 -31.16 -16.18 8.85
CA GLN A 158 -32.02 -16.40 10.02
C GLN A 158 -31.35 -17.29 11.08
N LEU A 159 -30.75 -18.41 10.68
CA LEU A 159 -30.10 -19.33 11.62
C LEU A 159 -28.88 -18.69 12.30
N GLY A 160 -28.10 -17.91 11.56
CA GLY A 160 -26.95 -17.19 12.12
C GLY A 160 -27.34 -16.01 13.01
N LEU A 161 -28.45 -15.31 12.71
CA LEU A 161 -28.96 -14.24 13.57
C LEU A 161 -29.34 -14.76 14.96
N ALA A 162 -29.94 -15.96 15.05
CA ALA A 162 -30.24 -16.57 16.35
C ALA A 162 -28.97 -16.79 17.21
N LEU A 163 -27.82 -17.06 16.58
CA LEU A 163 -26.53 -17.19 17.28
C LEU A 163 -25.97 -15.82 17.68
N LEU A 164 -26.10 -14.80 16.83
CA LEU A 164 -25.67 -13.42 17.08
C LEU A 164 -26.51 -12.69 18.14
N ASP A 165 -27.76 -13.10 18.34
CA ASP A 165 -28.69 -12.54 19.32
C ASP A 165 -28.54 -13.18 20.72
N SER A 166 -27.71 -14.23 20.85
CA SER A 166 -27.39 -14.80 22.16
C SER A 166 -26.60 -13.79 23.01
N THR A 167 -27.14 -13.42 24.18
CA THR A 167 -26.69 -12.28 25.00
C THR A 167 -25.42 -12.51 25.82
N ASP A 168 -24.77 -13.66 25.69
CA ASP A 168 -23.57 -14.01 26.46
C ASP A 168 -22.30 -13.46 25.80
N PHE A 169 -22.01 -12.18 26.08
CA PHE A 169 -20.74 -11.55 25.73
C PHE A 169 -19.69 -11.80 26.82
N ASP A 170 -18.92 -12.87 26.71
CA ASP A 170 -17.65 -12.98 27.44
C ASP A 170 -16.59 -12.13 26.73
N LEU A 171 -16.57 -10.82 27.03
CA LEU A 171 -15.48 -9.95 26.61
C LEU A 171 -14.19 -10.45 27.29
N PRO A 172 -13.04 -10.50 26.60
CA PRO A 172 -11.76 -10.73 27.24
C PRO A 172 -11.45 -9.54 28.15
N ILE A 173 -11.89 -9.63 29.41
CA ILE A 173 -11.60 -8.63 30.43
C ILE A 173 -10.08 -8.62 30.60
N SER A 174 -9.43 -7.55 30.12
CA SER A 174 -8.04 -7.29 30.41
C SER A 174 -7.89 -7.25 31.92
N ARG A 175 -7.28 -8.28 32.50
CA ARG A 175 -7.00 -8.36 33.94
C ARG A 175 -6.12 -7.15 34.31
N GLY A 176 -6.73 -6.10 34.86
CA GLY A 176 -6.02 -5.05 35.60
C GLY A 176 -6.26 -3.59 35.24
N SER A 177 -7.11 -3.22 34.27
CA SER A 177 -7.42 -1.80 33.99
C SER A 177 -8.91 -1.53 34.07
N ILE A 178 -9.26 -0.41 34.70
CA ILE A 178 -10.61 0.12 34.88
C ILE A 178 -11.39 0.01 33.56
N SER A 179 -12.48 -0.75 33.57
CA SER A 179 -13.45 -0.81 32.47
C SER A 179 -14.02 0.59 32.28
N SER A 180 -13.74 1.22 31.15
CA SER A 180 -14.53 2.40 30.77
C SER A 180 -15.86 1.92 30.19
N ASP A 181 -16.98 2.56 30.52
CA ASP A 181 -18.27 2.34 29.86
C ASP A 181 -18.15 2.42 28.31
N ASN A 182 -17.13 3.14 27.84
CA ASN A 182 -16.78 3.29 26.44
C ASN A 182 -16.37 1.98 25.76
N GLU A 183 -15.58 1.10 26.38
CA GLU A 183 -15.17 -0.18 25.76
C GLU A 183 -16.36 -1.14 25.59
N PHE A 184 -17.27 -1.16 26.57
CA PHE A 184 -18.54 -1.89 26.46
C PHE A 184 -19.43 -1.33 25.36
N HIS A 185 -19.49 0.00 25.24
CA HIS A 185 -20.24 0.67 24.17
C HIS A 185 -19.65 0.36 22.79
N GLU A 186 -18.32 0.44 22.63
CA GLU A 186 -17.60 0.07 21.40
C GLU A 186 -17.88 -1.39 21.01
N ALA A 187 -17.84 -2.32 21.96
CA ALA A 187 -18.18 -3.71 21.71
C ALA A 187 -19.62 -3.89 21.23
N ARG A 188 -20.60 -3.25 21.89
CA ARG A 188 -22.01 -3.33 21.47
C ARG A 188 -22.23 -2.78 20.06
N ASN A 189 -21.56 -1.67 19.72
CA ASN A 189 -21.64 -1.06 18.39
C ASN A 189 -21.02 -1.96 17.31
N MET A 190 -19.87 -2.57 17.61
CA MET A 190 -19.24 -3.57 16.74
C MET A 190 -20.20 -4.73 16.46
N TRP A 191 -20.83 -5.30 17.50
CA TRP A 191 -21.81 -6.37 17.34
C TRP A 191 -23.07 -5.97 16.56
N ALA A 192 -23.54 -4.73 16.74
CA ALA A 192 -24.65 -4.20 15.94
C ALA A 192 -24.27 -4.15 14.45
N THR A 193 -23.04 -3.72 14.16
CA THR A 193 -22.49 -3.73 12.79
C THR A 193 -22.43 -5.15 12.23
N PHE A 194 -21.99 -6.14 13.00
CA PHE A 194 -22.00 -7.54 12.56
C PHE A 194 -23.39 -8.03 12.17
N ARG A 195 -24.41 -7.78 13.01
CA ARG A 195 -25.80 -8.14 12.69
C ARG A 195 -26.28 -7.47 11.41
N GLN A 196 -25.96 -6.18 11.24
CA GLN A 196 -26.33 -5.41 10.07
C GLN A 196 -25.69 -5.97 8.78
N LEU A 197 -24.38 -6.21 8.80
CA LEU A 197 -23.67 -6.74 7.63
C LEU A 197 -24.05 -8.20 7.33
N TYR A 198 -24.35 -9.00 8.35
CA TYR A 198 -24.83 -10.37 8.18
C TYR A 198 -26.20 -10.42 7.47
N ARG A 199 -27.04 -9.38 7.65
CA ARG A 199 -28.31 -9.19 6.93
C ARG A 199 -28.16 -8.58 5.54
N TRP A 200 -26.94 -8.31 5.08
CA TRP A 200 -26.67 -7.56 3.85
C TRP A 200 -27.15 -6.09 3.87
N GLN A 201 -27.17 -5.43 5.03
CA GLN A 201 -27.74 -4.09 5.21
C GLN A 201 -26.70 -3.02 5.61
N GLY A 202 -25.51 -2.96 5.01
CA GLY A 202 -24.46 -2.01 5.44
C GLY A 202 -24.71 -0.54 5.10
N GLN A 203 -24.11 0.35 5.88
CA GLN A 203 -24.15 1.81 5.66
C GLN A 203 -23.47 2.20 4.33
N PRO A 204 -23.81 3.35 3.72
CA PRO A 204 -23.24 3.78 2.44
C PRO A 204 -21.70 3.76 2.38
N GLU A 205 -21.02 4.18 3.45
CA GLU A 205 -19.56 4.20 3.57
C GLU A 205 -18.93 2.80 3.67
N GLN A 206 -19.71 1.80 4.10
CA GLN A 206 -19.30 0.40 4.21
C GLN A 206 -19.50 -0.34 2.90
N ARG A 207 -20.39 0.11 2.01
CA ARG A 207 -20.70 -0.57 0.75
C ARG A 207 -19.53 -0.53 -0.23
N VAL A 208 -19.21 -1.69 -0.82
CA VAL A 208 -18.18 -1.84 -1.84
C VAL A 208 -18.85 -2.19 -3.16
N TYR A 209 -18.66 -1.34 -4.17
CA TYR A 209 -19.23 -1.53 -5.51
C TYR A 209 -18.15 -1.92 -6.52
N ARG A 210 -18.50 -2.78 -7.47
CA ARG A 210 -17.72 -3.12 -8.66
C ARG A 210 -18.66 -3.06 -9.86
N ASP A 211 -18.30 -2.29 -10.90
CA ASP A 211 -19.10 -2.14 -12.11
C ASP A 211 -20.58 -1.75 -11.84
N GLY A 212 -20.79 -0.88 -10.85
CA GLY A 212 -22.12 -0.44 -10.43
C GLY A 212 -22.93 -1.45 -9.60
N ARG A 213 -22.37 -2.61 -9.26
CA ARG A 213 -23.01 -3.64 -8.43
C ARG A 213 -22.36 -3.74 -7.05
N LEU A 214 -23.18 -3.92 -6.01
CA LEU A 214 -22.69 -4.15 -4.66
C LEU A 214 -22.03 -5.54 -4.58
N VAL A 215 -20.73 -5.58 -4.28
CA VAL A 215 -20.00 -6.85 -4.12
C VAL A 215 -19.93 -7.32 -2.66
N GLY A 216 -20.06 -6.39 -1.72
CA GLY A 216 -20.06 -6.68 -0.29
C GLY A 216 -19.76 -5.43 0.54
N PHE A 217 -19.26 -5.64 1.76
CA PHE A 217 -19.06 -4.59 2.74
C PHE A 217 -17.63 -4.54 3.29
N LYS A 218 -17.26 -3.35 3.76
CA LYS A 218 -16.10 -3.08 4.60
C LYS A 218 -16.48 -3.29 6.06
N LEU A 219 -15.61 -3.97 6.79
CA LEU A 219 -15.75 -4.19 8.21
C LEU A 219 -14.43 -3.86 8.91
N GLU A 220 -14.54 -3.24 10.07
CA GLU A 220 -13.41 -2.98 10.96
C GLU A 220 -13.63 -3.73 12.27
N ILE A 221 -12.61 -4.48 12.70
CA ILE A 221 -12.64 -5.28 13.93
C ILE A 221 -11.52 -4.79 14.85
N ASP A 222 -11.91 -4.40 16.06
CA ASP A 222 -10.96 -4.21 17.13
C ASP A 222 -10.80 -5.50 17.93
N LEU A 223 -9.61 -6.11 17.81
CA LEU A 223 -9.30 -7.37 18.45
C LEU A 223 -9.13 -7.27 19.97
N THR A 224 -8.99 -6.06 20.54
CA THR A 224 -8.97 -5.87 22.02
C THR A 224 -10.28 -6.25 22.68
N ILE A 225 -11.39 -5.98 22.00
CA ILE A 225 -12.76 -6.26 22.44
C ILE A 225 -13.35 -7.47 21.70
N TRP A 226 -12.50 -8.23 20.99
CA TRP A 226 -12.93 -9.43 20.27
C TRP A 226 -13.17 -10.59 21.24
N PRO A 227 -14.34 -11.26 21.21
CA PRO A 227 -14.63 -12.34 22.14
C PRO A 227 -13.76 -13.56 21.81
N VAL A 228 -12.73 -13.80 22.62
CA VAL A 228 -11.83 -14.96 22.46
C VAL A 228 -12.50 -16.27 22.93
N ALA A 229 -13.56 -16.18 23.74
CA ALA A 229 -14.14 -17.33 24.44
C ALA A 229 -15.08 -18.21 23.58
N LYS A 230 -15.66 -17.68 22.49
CA LYS A 230 -16.53 -18.45 21.59
C LYS A 230 -16.05 -18.28 20.14
N PRO A 231 -15.54 -19.33 19.48
CA PRO A 231 -15.41 -19.28 18.03
C PRO A 231 -16.81 -19.17 17.44
N LEU A 232 -17.15 -18.00 16.89
CA LEU A 232 -18.35 -17.84 16.09
C LEU A 232 -18.14 -18.70 14.84
N SER A 233 -18.80 -19.85 14.74
CA SER A 233 -18.82 -20.69 13.53
C SER A 233 -19.52 -20.03 12.33
N LEU A 234 -19.87 -18.75 12.47
CA LEU A 234 -20.54 -17.92 11.48
C LEU A 234 -19.59 -17.53 10.36
N LYS A 235 -20.09 -17.59 9.13
CA LYS A 235 -19.39 -17.11 7.94
C LYS A 235 -19.97 -15.76 7.53
N PHE A 236 -19.17 -14.71 7.57
CA PHE A 236 -19.53 -13.38 7.09
C PHE A 236 -19.28 -13.28 5.59
N GLY A 237 -20.12 -13.95 4.80
CA GLY A 237 -19.98 -14.02 3.34
C GLY A 237 -20.17 -12.68 2.63
N SER A 238 -20.81 -11.70 3.28
CA SER A 238 -21.02 -10.35 2.77
C SER A 238 -19.81 -9.43 2.94
N VAL A 239 -18.84 -9.78 3.78
CA VAL A 239 -17.65 -8.96 4.04
C VAL A 239 -16.57 -9.27 3.00
N VAL A 240 -16.14 -8.23 2.28
CA VAL A 240 -15.12 -8.33 1.22
C VAL A 240 -13.86 -7.52 1.54
N SER A 241 -13.95 -6.58 2.48
CA SER A 241 -12.82 -5.76 2.93
C SER A 241 -12.79 -5.74 4.45
N LEU A 242 -11.65 -6.08 5.03
CA LEU A 242 -11.53 -6.25 6.48
C LEU A 242 -10.32 -5.49 7.01
N THR A 243 -10.57 -4.65 8.02
CA THR A 243 -9.53 -3.95 8.78
C THR A 243 -9.46 -4.53 10.18
N LEU A 244 -8.27 -4.96 10.61
CA LEU A 244 -8.01 -5.46 11.96
C LEU A 244 -7.12 -4.49 12.72
N ARG A 245 -7.50 -4.18 13.96
CA ARG A 245 -6.71 -3.36 14.87
C ARG A 245 -6.69 -3.92 16.29
N GLY A 246 -5.91 -3.31 17.17
CA GLY A 246 -5.93 -3.65 18.60
C GLY A 246 -5.05 -4.87 18.96
N ARG A 247 -5.31 -5.53 20.10
CA ARG A 247 -4.56 -6.71 20.56
C ARG A 247 -5.51 -7.87 20.76
N GLY A 248 -5.22 -9.02 20.17
CA GLY A 248 -5.96 -10.24 20.41
C GLY A 248 -5.24 -11.45 19.83
N ARG A 249 -5.58 -12.65 20.31
CA ARG A 249 -5.16 -13.88 19.65
C ARG A 249 -6.04 -14.08 18.43
N LEU A 250 -5.42 -14.14 17.26
CA LEU A 250 -6.09 -14.48 16.01
C LEU A 250 -5.60 -15.87 15.60
N ASP A 251 -6.50 -16.85 15.64
CA ASP A 251 -6.24 -18.16 15.05
C ASP A 251 -6.44 -18.03 13.52
N PRO A 252 -5.39 -18.20 12.71
CA PRO A 252 -5.49 -18.01 11.26
C PRO A 252 -6.53 -18.92 10.60
N ASP A 253 -6.68 -20.16 11.08
CA ASP A 253 -7.59 -21.14 10.48
C ASP A 253 -9.05 -20.76 10.74
N VAL A 254 -9.37 -20.41 12.00
CA VAL A 254 -10.72 -19.98 12.38
C VAL A 254 -11.07 -18.66 11.69
N PHE A 255 -10.16 -17.69 11.75
CA PHE A 255 -10.39 -16.37 11.20
C PHE A 255 -10.59 -16.40 9.68
N CYS A 256 -9.72 -17.11 8.95
CA CYS A 256 -9.84 -17.16 7.50
C CYS A 256 -11.11 -17.90 7.04
N ALA A 257 -11.58 -18.87 7.83
CA ALA A 257 -12.85 -19.56 7.56
C ALA A 257 -14.08 -18.67 7.78
N GLN A 258 -14.01 -17.67 8.67
CA GLN A 258 -15.11 -16.73 8.94
C GLN A 258 -15.33 -15.73 7.80
N PHE A 259 -14.30 -15.40 7.01
CA PHE A 259 -14.35 -14.37 5.97
C PHE A 259 -13.98 -14.93 4.58
N PRO A 260 -14.78 -15.83 4.00
CA PRO A 260 -14.38 -16.61 2.81
C PRO A 260 -14.26 -15.78 1.52
N ASN A 261 -14.90 -14.61 1.44
CA ASN A 261 -14.96 -13.78 0.23
C ASN A 261 -14.03 -12.57 0.28
N LEU A 262 -12.98 -12.63 1.09
CA LEU A 262 -12.10 -11.49 1.32
C LEU A 262 -11.32 -11.09 0.06
N GLU A 263 -11.42 -9.82 -0.29
CA GLU A 263 -10.70 -9.18 -1.40
C GLU A 263 -9.62 -8.21 -0.89
N SER A 264 -9.81 -7.65 0.31
CA SER A 264 -8.89 -6.72 0.95
C SER A 264 -8.72 -7.05 2.42
N LEU A 265 -7.48 -7.18 2.87
CA LEU A 265 -7.13 -7.32 4.28
C LEU A 265 -6.17 -6.20 4.68
N THR A 266 -6.54 -5.44 5.70
CA THR A 266 -5.72 -4.41 6.31
C THR A 266 -5.52 -4.75 7.78
N ILE A 267 -4.28 -4.73 8.27
CA ILE A 267 -3.95 -4.86 9.69
C ILE A 267 -3.17 -3.61 10.07
N THR A 268 -3.61 -2.91 11.12
CA THR A 268 -2.95 -1.69 11.62
C THR A 268 -2.75 -1.77 13.12
N SER A 269 -1.73 -1.06 13.63
CA SER A 269 -1.61 -0.90 15.08
C SER A 269 -2.66 0.06 15.63
N ARG A 270 -2.97 -0.09 16.92
CA ARG A 270 -3.67 0.89 17.76
C ARG A 270 -2.77 1.17 18.97
N GLU A 271 -2.67 2.42 19.41
CA GLU A 271 -2.02 2.72 20.68
C GLU A 271 -2.85 2.16 21.84
N ILE A 272 -2.18 1.41 22.72
CA ILE A 272 -2.80 0.73 23.85
C ILE A 272 -2.03 1.12 25.10
N GLY A 273 -2.77 1.57 26.11
CA GLY A 273 -2.24 1.83 27.44
C GLY A 273 -1.80 0.53 28.12
N VAL A 274 -0.53 0.44 28.49
CA VAL A 274 0.02 -0.63 29.33
C VAL A 274 0.43 -0.02 30.66
N GLN A 275 -0.07 -0.57 31.76
CA GLN A 275 0.39 -0.18 33.09
C GLN A 275 1.88 -0.48 33.24
N GLY A 276 2.65 0.54 33.55
CA GLY A 276 4.04 0.48 33.93
C GLY A 276 4.25 1.11 35.30
N ARG A 277 5.44 0.92 35.85
CA ARG A 277 5.89 1.62 37.06
C ARG A 277 7.10 2.47 36.74
N PHE A 278 7.03 3.75 37.06
CA PHE A 278 8.16 4.67 36.95
C PHE A 278 8.43 5.30 38.32
N GLN A 279 9.61 5.05 38.88
CA GLN A 279 10.01 5.55 40.20
C GLN A 279 8.97 5.32 41.31
N GLY A 280 8.28 4.17 41.29
CA GLY A 280 7.28 3.79 42.29
C GLY A 280 5.86 4.30 42.04
N TRP A 281 5.63 5.11 41.00
CA TRP A 281 4.31 5.57 40.57
C TRP A 281 3.78 4.68 39.43
N ASP A 282 2.48 4.36 39.47
CA ASP A 282 1.81 3.70 38.36
C ASP A 282 1.61 4.71 37.22
N VAL A 283 2.12 4.37 36.04
CA VAL A 283 2.06 5.21 34.82
C VAL A 283 1.45 4.37 33.70
N ILE A 284 0.62 4.99 32.87
CA ILE A 284 0.12 4.34 31.65
C ILE A 284 1.08 4.66 30.51
N ASN A 285 1.79 3.64 30.04
CA ASN A 285 2.63 3.74 28.85
C ASN A 285 1.82 3.35 27.63
N TRP A 286 1.61 4.29 26.71
CA TRP A 286 0.95 4.03 25.44
C TRP A 286 1.94 3.36 24.50
N VAL A 287 1.60 2.14 24.08
CA VAL A 287 2.40 1.32 23.18
C VAL A 287 1.51 0.74 22.09
N PRO A 288 2.00 0.63 20.86
CA PRO A 288 1.28 0.07 19.74
C PRO A 288 0.85 -1.36 20.06
N SER A 289 -0.25 -1.80 19.46
CA SER A 289 -0.47 -3.23 19.29
C SER A 289 0.54 -3.80 18.30
N LYS A 290 1.03 -5.01 18.60
CA LYS A 290 1.89 -5.78 17.70
C LYS A 290 1.15 -7.05 17.29
N PHE A 291 0.81 -7.16 16.01
CA PHE A 291 0.28 -8.39 15.43
C PHE A 291 1.43 -9.26 14.95
N SER A 292 1.61 -10.44 15.53
CA SER A 292 2.61 -11.39 15.04
C SER A 292 2.00 -12.25 13.95
N LEU A 293 2.56 -12.20 12.75
CA LEU A 293 2.10 -12.98 11.60
C LEU A 293 3.17 -14.00 11.21
N ASP A 294 2.77 -15.27 11.13
CA ASP A 294 3.63 -16.40 10.83
C ASP A 294 3.37 -17.01 9.44
N SER A 295 4.13 -18.05 9.08
CA SER A 295 3.91 -18.79 7.84
C SER A 295 2.52 -19.43 7.74
N ARG A 296 1.88 -19.82 8.86
CA ARG A 296 0.53 -20.39 8.84
C ARG A 296 -0.47 -19.36 8.36
N PHE A 297 -0.37 -18.13 8.86
CA PHE A 297 -1.21 -17.04 8.38
C PHE A 297 -1.02 -16.80 6.89
N ALA A 298 0.22 -16.74 6.41
CA ALA A 298 0.52 -16.58 4.99
C ALA A 298 -0.05 -17.71 4.12
N GLU A 299 0.02 -18.98 4.57
CA GLU A 299 -0.58 -20.12 3.87
C GLU A 299 -2.10 -20.05 3.80
N GLN A 300 -2.77 -19.54 4.83
CA GLN A 300 -4.21 -19.31 4.77
C GLN A 300 -4.57 -18.18 3.79
N LEU A 301 -3.77 -17.11 3.73
CA LEU A 301 -4.01 -16.03 2.78
C LEU A 301 -3.99 -16.51 1.32
N LYS A 302 -3.15 -17.51 0.99
CA LYS A 302 -3.07 -18.11 -0.35
C LYS A 302 -4.34 -18.84 -0.76
N ARG A 303 -5.18 -19.23 0.21
CA ARG A 303 -6.44 -19.91 -0.06
C ARG A 303 -7.54 -18.94 -0.49
N PHE A 304 -7.38 -17.63 -0.30
CA PHE A 304 -8.36 -16.66 -0.76
C PHE A 304 -8.25 -16.44 -2.27
N PRO A 305 -9.23 -16.90 -3.06
CA PRO A 305 -9.13 -16.83 -4.51
C PRO A 305 -9.30 -15.40 -5.03
N ARG A 306 -9.75 -14.46 -4.20
CA ARG A 306 -10.08 -13.08 -4.58
C ARG A 306 -9.25 -12.03 -3.85
N LEU A 307 -8.28 -12.42 -3.03
CA LEU A 307 -7.46 -11.46 -2.29
C LEU A 307 -6.61 -10.65 -3.27
N GLN A 308 -6.87 -9.35 -3.32
CA GLN A 308 -6.24 -8.38 -4.21
C GLN A 308 -5.44 -7.34 -3.44
N ARG A 309 -5.82 -7.03 -2.19
CA ARG A 309 -5.15 -6.01 -1.39
C ARG A 309 -4.74 -6.60 -0.04
N LEU A 310 -3.47 -6.47 0.28
CA LEU A 310 -2.92 -6.92 1.56
C LEU A 310 -2.07 -5.79 2.15
N HIS A 311 -2.58 -5.15 3.18
CA HIS A 311 -1.90 -4.10 3.90
C HIS A 311 -1.60 -4.56 5.33
N LEU A 312 -0.32 -4.77 5.62
CA LEU A 312 0.17 -5.22 6.92
C LEU A 312 1.04 -4.11 7.50
N GLN A 313 0.39 -3.23 8.25
CA GLN A 313 1.03 -2.14 8.96
C GLN A 313 1.28 -2.52 10.42
N ASP A 314 2.47 -2.24 10.92
CA ASP A 314 2.89 -2.47 12.31
C ASP A 314 2.79 -3.93 12.76
N CYS A 315 2.97 -4.83 11.80
CA CYS A 315 2.97 -6.26 12.04
C CYS A 315 4.38 -6.74 12.32
N LYS A 316 4.52 -7.59 13.34
CA LYS A 316 5.70 -8.41 13.55
C LYS A 316 5.64 -9.61 12.61
N LEU A 317 6.29 -9.48 11.45
CA LEU A 317 6.45 -10.59 10.52
C LEU A 317 7.57 -11.52 11.04
N THR A 318 7.27 -12.81 11.16
CA THR A 318 8.31 -13.82 11.46
C THR A 318 9.19 -14.05 10.23
N SER A 319 10.37 -14.65 10.42
CA SER A 319 11.34 -14.87 9.33
C SER A 319 10.86 -15.85 8.24
N ASP A 320 9.85 -16.67 8.53
CA ASP A 320 9.22 -17.61 7.61
C ASP A 320 7.96 -17.07 6.91
N PHE A 321 7.56 -15.83 7.20
CA PHE A 321 6.44 -15.19 6.52
C PHE A 321 6.76 -14.96 5.04
N SER A 322 5.90 -15.42 4.13
CA SER A 322 6.11 -15.30 2.68
C SER A 322 4.84 -15.02 1.91
N VAL A 323 4.87 -13.95 1.10
CA VAL A 323 3.80 -13.59 0.16
C VAL A 323 3.84 -14.39 -1.15
N ARG A 324 4.82 -15.28 -1.31
CA ARG A 324 4.99 -16.07 -2.53
C ARG A 324 3.73 -16.89 -2.83
N GLY A 325 3.22 -16.77 -4.05
CA GLY A 325 2.01 -17.47 -4.49
C GLY A 325 0.72 -16.65 -4.37
N LEU A 326 0.77 -15.46 -3.77
CA LEU A 326 -0.34 -14.50 -3.78
C LEU A 326 -0.43 -13.75 -5.11
N ALA A 327 -0.57 -14.51 -6.21
CA ALA A 327 -0.42 -14.02 -7.59
C ALA A 327 -1.47 -12.97 -8.02
N ARG A 328 -2.60 -12.89 -7.32
CA ARG A 328 -3.71 -11.96 -7.63
C ARG A 328 -3.63 -10.63 -6.87
N LEU A 329 -2.61 -10.44 -6.03
CA LEU A 329 -2.42 -9.18 -5.32
C LEU A 329 -2.11 -8.06 -6.31
N HIS A 330 -2.88 -6.98 -6.19
CA HIS A 330 -2.69 -5.71 -6.87
C HIS A 330 -1.96 -4.72 -5.96
N GLU A 331 -2.20 -4.79 -4.65
CA GLU A 331 -1.56 -3.94 -3.66
C GLU A 331 -0.98 -4.78 -2.53
N LEU A 332 0.31 -4.58 -2.25
CA LEU A 332 1.00 -5.20 -1.14
C LEU A 332 1.72 -4.11 -0.34
N TRP A 333 1.25 -3.86 0.88
CA TRP A 333 1.92 -2.98 1.82
C TRP A 333 2.41 -3.81 3.00
N LEU A 334 3.72 -3.85 3.20
CA LEU A 334 4.36 -4.37 4.40
C LEU A 334 5.12 -3.21 5.00
N CYS A 335 4.62 -2.61 6.07
CA CYS A 335 5.32 -1.52 6.73
C CYS A 335 5.39 -1.77 8.22
N ASN A 336 6.58 -1.57 8.79
CA ASN A 336 6.79 -1.66 10.23
C ASN A 336 7.03 -0.23 10.72
N THR A 337 6.02 0.41 11.31
CA THR A 337 6.15 1.76 11.86
C THR A 337 6.36 1.69 13.37
N PHE A 338 7.52 1.17 13.81
CA PHE A 338 7.97 1.44 15.17
C PHE A 338 9.44 1.90 15.24
N GLU A 339 9.64 3.20 14.97
CA GLU A 339 10.53 4.02 15.77
C GLU A 339 9.66 4.69 16.86
N ALA A 340 10.01 4.53 18.14
CA ALA A 340 9.30 5.15 19.25
C ALA A 340 9.30 6.70 19.13
N PRO A 341 8.34 7.40 19.76
CA PRO A 341 8.25 8.85 19.66
C PRO A 341 9.51 9.53 20.17
N VAL A 342 10.04 10.42 19.34
CA VAL A 342 11.11 11.35 19.65
C VAL A 342 10.61 12.27 20.76
N ASN A 343 10.89 11.94 22.02
CA ASN A 343 10.90 12.89 23.13
C ASN A 343 11.74 12.30 24.28
N SER A 344 12.58 13.16 24.87
CA SER A 344 13.42 12.94 26.07
C SER A 344 14.76 12.19 25.89
N LEU A 345 15.82 12.99 25.66
CA LEU A 345 17.13 12.99 26.32
C LEU A 345 18.03 11.73 26.41
N ASP A 346 17.63 10.54 25.97
CA ASP A 346 18.49 9.34 26.02
C ASP A 346 18.87 8.83 24.63
N MET A 347 19.78 9.54 23.96
CA MET A 347 20.38 9.10 22.67
C MET A 347 21.45 8.00 22.82
N GLN A 348 21.82 7.57 24.04
CA GLN A 348 23.00 6.70 24.24
C GLN A 348 22.72 5.30 24.79
N MET A 349 21.47 4.90 25.01
CA MET A 349 21.15 3.62 25.69
C MET A 349 20.12 2.71 25.00
N ARG A 350 19.82 2.88 23.69
CA ARG A 350 18.81 2.05 23.00
C ARG A 350 19.26 1.38 21.70
N HIS A 351 20.53 0.98 21.62
CA HIS A 351 21.06 0.18 20.51
C HIS A 351 20.58 -1.28 20.43
N GLN A 352 19.58 -1.71 21.22
CA GLN A 352 19.23 -3.14 21.33
C GLN A 352 17.73 -3.47 21.46
N GLU A 353 16.84 -2.64 20.93
CA GLU A 353 15.51 -3.14 20.58
C GLU A 353 15.53 -3.53 19.10
N GLN A 354 15.57 -4.84 18.85
CA GLN A 354 15.61 -5.44 17.52
C GLN A 354 14.49 -4.85 16.66
N VAL A 355 14.85 -3.97 15.73
CA VAL A 355 14.05 -3.76 14.52
C VAL A 355 13.85 -5.15 13.94
N THR A 356 12.62 -5.64 13.89
CA THR A 356 12.32 -6.85 13.13
C THR A 356 12.47 -6.48 11.66
N PHE A 357 13.71 -6.53 11.19
CA PHE A 357 14.06 -6.44 9.80
C PHE A 357 13.35 -7.60 9.09
N LEU A 358 12.73 -7.33 7.94
CA LEU A 358 12.51 -8.39 6.97
C LEU A 358 13.90 -8.90 6.57
N GLN A 359 14.41 -9.92 7.27
CA GLN A 359 15.76 -10.49 7.04
C GLN A 359 15.94 -10.99 5.60
N VAL A 360 14.83 -11.29 4.93
CA VAL A 360 14.77 -11.66 3.51
C VAL A 360 13.74 -10.78 2.84
N ALA A 361 14.13 -10.08 1.77
CA ALA A 361 13.21 -9.31 0.96
C ALA A 361 12.15 -10.23 0.32
N ALA A 362 10.93 -9.72 0.11
CA ALA A 362 9.83 -10.52 -0.42
C ALA A 362 10.19 -11.19 -1.78
N ASP A 363 9.69 -12.41 -2.00
CA ASP A 363 9.77 -13.07 -3.32
C ASP A 363 8.50 -12.73 -4.10
N LEU A 364 8.65 -11.87 -5.11
CA LEU A 364 7.56 -11.32 -5.92
C LEU A 364 7.33 -12.09 -7.22
N ARG A 365 8.12 -13.14 -7.49
CA ARG A 365 8.03 -13.90 -8.74
C ARG A 365 6.61 -14.44 -8.95
N GLY A 366 6.05 -14.15 -10.13
CA GLY A 366 4.69 -14.56 -10.50
C GLY A 366 3.57 -13.69 -9.91
N MET A 367 3.87 -12.58 -9.24
CA MET A 367 2.88 -11.58 -8.81
C MET A 367 2.53 -10.64 -9.96
N THR A 368 2.03 -11.19 -11.06
CA THR A 368 1.86 -10.50 -12.35
C THR A 368 0.73 -9.47 -12.37
N GLU A 369 -0.03 -9.30 -11.30
CA GLU A 369 -1.08 -8.26 -11.21
C GLU A 369 -0.72 -7.13 -10.23
N LEU A 370 0.49 -7.17 -9.66
CA LEU A 370 0.94 -6.20 -8.66
C LEU A 370 1.13 -4.81 -9.30
N ARG A 371 0.45 -3.82 -8.75
CA ARG A 371 0.50 -2.40 -9.17
C ARG A 371 1.11 -1.50 -8.10
N VAL A 372 0.86 -1.81 -6.83
CA VAL A 372 1.36 -1.02 -5.70
C VAL A 372 2.16 -1.92 -4.77
N LEU A 373 3.43 -1.58 -4.58
CA LEU A 373 4.31 -2.20 -3.61
C LEU A 373 4.84 -1.16 -2.63
N ASP A 374 4.50 -1.31 -1.36
CA ASP A 374 5.06 -0.52 -0.28
C ASP A 374 5.78 -1.42 0.71
N LEU A 375 7.10 -1.32 0.75
CA LEU A 375 7.97 -2.00 1.71
C LEU A 375 8.74 -0.99 2.56
N SER A 376 8.22 0.23 2.70
CA SER A 376 8.91 1.32 3.39
C SER A 376 9.17 0.97 4.85
N ARG A 377 10.38 1.30 5.33
CA ARG A 377 10.81 1.08 6.73
C ARG A 377 10.67 -0.38 7.20
N THR A 378 10.84 -1.34 6.31
CA THR A 378 10.88 -2.78 6.65
C THR A 378 12.28 -3.26 7.02
N GLY A 379 13.28 -2.41 6.79
CA GLY A 379 14.67 -2.68 7.08
C GLY A 379 15.34 -3.66 6.10
N ILE A 380 14.75 -3.89 4.92
CA ILE A 380 15.36 -4.72 3.89
C ILE A 380 16.70 -4.13 3.43
N HIS A 381 17.70 -5.00 3.23
CA HIS A 381 19.01 -4.64 2.72
C HIS A 381 19.20 -4.96 1.23
N LEU A 382 18.33 -5.81 0.68
CA LEU A 382 18.35 -6.24 -0.71
C LEU A 382 16.99 -5.96 -1.33
N LEU A 383 16.97 -5.74 -2.64
CA LEU A 383 15.71 -5.63 -3.39
C LEU A 383 14.94 -6.96 -3.36
N PRO A 384 13.59 -6.91 -3.36
CA PRO A 384 12.74 -8.10 -3.48
C PRO A 384 13.11 -8.93 -4.72
N SER A 385 13.18 -10.25 -4.55
CA SER A 385 13.46 -11.16 -5.68
C SER A 385 12.33 -11.09 -6.70
N GLY A 386 12.67 -10.86 -7.97
CA GLY A 386 11.69 -10.71 -9.05
C GLY A 386 11.09 -9.30 -9.19
N LEU A 387 11.50 -8.31 -8.39
CA LEU A 387 11.02 -6.92 -8.55
C LEU A 387 11.32 -6.35 -9.94
N GLU A 388 12.52 -6.63 -10.47
CA GLU A 388 12.96 -6.16 -11.78
C GLU A 388 12.52 -7.08 -12.94
N ALA A 389 11.89 -8.21 -12.62
CA ALA A 389 11.38 -9.13 -13.62
C ALA A 389 10.22 -8.47 -14.38
N ILE A 390 10.24 -8.60 -15.72
CA ILE A 390 9.34 -7.85 -16.60
C ILE A 390 7.85 -8.13 -16.33
N ASP A 391 7.52 -9.33 -15.85
CA ASP A 391 6.16 -9.76 -15.51
C ASP A 391 5.58 -9.01 -14.30
N VAL A 392 6.43 -8.51 -13.40
CA VAL A 392 6.05 -7.67 -12.25
C VAL A 392 6.29 -6.19 -12.59
N ALA A 393 7.50 -5.85 -13.03
CA ALA A 393 7.93 -4.47 -13.24
C ALA A 393 7.05 -3.69 -14.22
N SER A 394 6.61 -4.32 -15.32
CA SER A 394 5.86 -3.63 -16.39
C SER A 394 4.48 -3.12 -15.98
N LYS A 395 3.91 -3.65 -14.90
CA LYS A 395 2.59 -3.28 -14.37
C LYS A 395 2.66 -2.44 -13.08
N LEU A 396 3.85 -2.29 -12.51
CA LEU A 396 4.01 -1.57 -11.25
C LEU A 396 3.79 -0.06 -11.48
N GLU A 397 2.82 0.50 -10.79
CA GLU A 397 2.43 1.91 -10.85
C GLU A 397 3.04 2.70 -9.68
N VAL A 398 3.16 2.09 -8.50
CA VAL A 398 3.69 2.71 -7.28
C VAL A 398 4.68 1.79 -6.60
N LEU A 399 5.90 2.27 -6.39
CA LEU A 399 6.96 1.56 -5.67
C LEU A 399 7.50 2.42 -4.53
N ARG A 400 7.31 1.98 -3.29
CA ARG A 400 7.86 2.65 -2.11
C ARG A 400 8.77 1.72 -1.33
N LEU A 401 10.06 2.05 -1.29
CA LEU A 401 11.09 1.35 -0.53
C LEU A 401 11.81 2.30 0.43
N GLY A 402 11.22 3.47 0.74
CA GLY A 402 11.85 4.51 1.56
C GLY A 402 12.22 4.03 2.97
N GLY A 403 13.31 4.56 3.53
CA GLY A 403 13.80 4.22 4.86
C GLY A 403 14.37 2.80 5.00
N ASN A 404 14.81 2.18 3.90
CA ASN A 404 15.45 0.87 3.89
C ASN A 404 16.93 0.96 3.51
N PRO A 405 17.86 0.32 4.24
CA PRO A 405 19.30 0.38 3.97
C PRO A 405 19.76 -0.47 2.75
N LEU A 406 19.24 -0.16 1.55
CA LEU A 406 19.46 -0.92 0.31
C LEU A 406 20.88 -0.78 -0.25
N ALA A 407 21.43 0.44 -0.29
CA ALA A 407 22.72 0.82 -0.91
C ALA A 407 22.87 0.55 -2.43
N ASP A 408 22.29 -0.54 -2.94
CA ASP A 408 22.25 -0.92 -4.35
C ASP A 408 21.26 -0.06 -5.15
N SER A 409 21.60 0.28 -6.39
CA SER A 409 20.71 1.02 -7.28
C SER A 409 19.68 0.10 -7.94
N LEU A 410 18.42 0.52 -7.94
CA LEU A 410 17.33 -0.11 -8.67
C LEU A 410 17.38 0.27 -10.16
N SER A 411 17.16 -0.70 -11.06
CA SER A 411 16.91 -0.42 -12.47
C SER A 411 15.42 -0.27 -12.76
N LEU A 412 15.05 0.82 -13.44
CA LEU A 412 13.66 1.13 -13.82
C LEU A 412 13.34 0.80 -15.29
N GLU A 413 14.26 0.19 -16.03
CA GLU A 413 14.12 -0.02 -17.49
C GLU A 413 12.82 -0.74 -17.88
N ASN A 414 12.39 -1.70 -17.05
CA ASN A 414 11.16 -2.47 -17.28
C ASN A 414 9.91 -1.87 -16.62
N MET A 415 10.03 -0.78 -15.84
CA MET A 415 8.95 -0.21 -15.04
C MET A 415 8.11 0.82 -15.82
N THR A 416 7.59 0.41 -16.97
CA THR A 416 6.94 1.31 -17.94
C THR A 416 5.64 1.95 -17.46
N ALA A 417 4.97 1.36 -16.46
CA ALA A 417 3.73 1.88 -15.88
C ALA A 417 3.97 2.80 -14.66
N LEU A 418 5.22 2.94 -14.20
CA LEU A 418 5.54 3.56 -12.91
C LEU A 418 5.18 5.05 -12.88
N GLN A 419 4.31 5.40 -11.94
CA GLN A 419 3.86 6.76 -11.67
C GLN A 419 4.63 7.37 -10.50
N GLU A 420 4.85 6.59 -9.44
CA GLU A 420 5.44 7.06 -8.19
C GLU A 420 6.57 6.12 -7.74
N LEU A 421 7.74 6.69 -7.46
CA LEU A 421 8.88 5.98 -6.89
C LEU A 421 9.39 6.69 -5.64
N ASP A 422 9.37 5.99 -4.51
CA ASP A 422 10.01 6.45 -3.27
C ASP A 422 11.18 5.55 -2.90
N LEU A 423 12.40 6.10 -3.01
CA LEU A 423 13.66 5.52 -2.56
C LEU A 423 14.34 6.47 -1.56
N SER A 424 13.60 7.30 -0.83
CA SER A 424 14.15 8.22 0.16
C SER A 424 14.84 7.49 1.30
N ASN A 425 15.96 8.04 1.80
CA ASN A 425 16.73 7.46 2.90
C ASN A 425 17.07 5.97 2.69
N THR A 426 17.52 5.61 1.48
CA THR A 426 17.89 4.22 1.13
C THR A 426 19.39 3.96 0.99
N ARG A 427 20.20 4.98 1.33
CA ARG A 427 21.67 4.97 1.24
C ARG A 427 22.21 4.84 -0.19
N LEU A 428 21.42 5.18 -1.20
CA LEU A 428 21.84 5.14 -2.61
C LEU A 428 23.03 6.06 -2.85
N GLN A 429 24.08 5.55 -3.50
CA GLN A 429 25.25 6.36 -3.88
C GLN A 429 25.16 6.88 -5.32
N ARG A 430 24.31 6.25 -6.14
CA ARG A 430 24.11 6.57 -7.56
C ARG A 430 22.64 6.85 -7.83
N PHE A 431 22.39 7.67 -8.83
CA PHE A 431 21.05 7.90 -9.35
C PHE A 431 20.51 6.61 -9.99
N PRO A 432 19.23 6.25 -9.82
CA PRO A 432 18.66 5.03 -10.42
C PRO A 432 18.77 5.01 -11.95
N GLU A 433 19.06 3.84 -12.51
CA GLU A 433 19.09 3.65 -13.97
C GLU A 433 17.66 3.52 -14.52
N GLY A 434 17.45 3.90 -15.79
CA GLY A 434 16.13 3.83 -16.43
C GLY A 434 15.15 4.97 -16.10
N VAL A 435 15.56 5.97 -15.30
CA VAL A 435 14.77 7.21 -15.14
C VAL A 435 14.76 7.99 -16.46
N THR A 436 13.57 8.37 -16.92
CA THR A 436 13.33 9.07 -18.19
C THR A 436 12.38 10.26 -18.01
N ASP A 437 12.03 10.92 -19.11
CA ASP A 437 10.95 11.92 -19.18
C ASP A 437 9.57 11.35 -18.77
N ARG A 438 9.39 10.02 -18.85
CA ARG A 438 8.13 9.32 -18.54
C ARG A 438 8.17 8.43 -17.31
N ILE A 439 9.36 8.04 -16.84
CA ILE A 439 9.53 7.08 -15.74
C ILE A 439 10.34 7.73 -14.62
N PRO A 440 9.80 7.88 -13.41
CA PRO A 440 8.39 7.75 -13.05
C PRO A 440 7.56 8.93 -13.59
N ALA A 441 6.29 8.70 -13.92
CA ALA A 441 5.48 9.70 -14.61
C ALA A 441 5.07 10.91 -13.75
N ARG A 442 4.97 10.75 -12.42
CA ARG A 442 4.49 11.79 -11.51
C ARG A 442 5.51 12.19 -10.45
N GLU A 443 6.02 11.23 -9.69
CA GLU A 443 6.83 11.51 -8.50
C GLU A 443 8.08 10.62 -8.41
N LEU A 444 9.21 11.24 -8.10
CA LEU A 444 10.49 10.57 -7.83
C LEU A 444 11.06 11.13 -6.53
N ASN A 445 10.97 10.38 -5.45
CA ASN A 445 11.57 10.74 -4.18
C ASN A 445 12.90 10.01 -3.96
N LEU A 446 14.00 10.75 -4.05
CA LEU A 446 15.37 10.30 -3.80
C LEU A 446 16.00 11.03 -2.61
N ALA A 447 15.19 11.65 -1.75
CA ALA A 447 15.70 12.45 -0.64
C ALA A 447 16.59 11.65 0.33
N ASP A 448 17.50 12.33 1.01
CA ASP A 448 18.35 11.81 2.07
C ASP A 448 19.15 10.56 1.66
N ASN A 449 19.65 10.56 0.41
CA ASN A 449 20.58 9.57 -0.09
C ASN A 449 22.00 10.14 -0.18
N HIS A 450 22.93 9.37 -0.74
CA HIS A 450 24.35 9.72 -0.92
C HIS A 450 24.69 9.98 -2.39
N ILE A 451 23.71 10.43 -3.19
CA ILE A 451 23.89 10.68 -4.63
C ILE A 451 24.78 11.90 -4.83
N ARG A 452 25.82 11.75 -5.66
CA ARG A 452 26.81 12.82 -5.94
C ARG A 452 26.62 13.54 -7.28
N SER A 453 25.90 12.92 -8.21
CA SER A 453 25.65 13.46 -9.55
C SER A 453 24.31 12.98 -10.09
N ILE A 454 23.76 13.75 -11.02
CA ILE A 454 22.52 13.48 -11.75
C ILE A 454 22.91 13.22 -13.22
N PRO A 455 22.52 12.09 -13.82
CA PRO A 455 22.82 11.81 -15.23
C PRO A 455 22.30 12.90 -16.16
N GLU A 456 23.03 13.19 -17.25
CA GLU A 456 22.65 14.20 -18.24
C GLU A 456 21.34 13.87 -18.98
N SER A 457 21.02 12.58 -19.11
CA SER A 457 19.80 12.08 -19.76
C SER A 457 18.52 12.35 -18.96
N VAL A 458 18.62 12.60 -17.66
CA VAL A 458 17.45 12.78 -16.79
C VAL A 458 17.02 14.23 -16.87
N GLU A 459 15.78 14.55 -17.22
CA GLU A 459 15.27 15.92 -17.13
C GLU A 459 14.73 16.20 -15.70
N LEU A 460 15.14 17.32 -15.09
CA LEU A 460 14.64 17.72 -13.77
C LEU A 460 13.28 18.38 -13.91
N ARG A 461 12.26 17.81 -13.27
CA ARG A 461 10.87 18.28 -13.34
C ARG A 461 10.22 18.34 -11.95
N ALA A 462 9.02 18.93 -11.89
CA ALA A 462 8.20 18.90 -10.68
C ALA A 462 7.93 17.45 -10.25
N GLY A 463 7.88 17.21 -8.94
CA GLY A 463 7.76 15.86 -8.35
C GLY A 463 9.08 15.14 -8.10
N PHE A 464 10.23 15.71 -8.52
CA PHE A 464 11.55 15.14 -8.22
C PHE A 464 12.10 15.74 -6.93
N ASN A 465 12.29 14.90 -5.92
CA ASN A 465 12.85 15.29 -4.64
C ASN A 465 14.26 14.72 -4.47
N LEU A 466 15.26 15.61 -4.40
CA LEU A 466 16.69 15.28 -4.22
C LEU A 466 17.28 15.89 -2.94
N ILE A 467 16.44 16.37 -2.03
CA ILE A 467 16.87 16.99 -0.76
C ILE A 467 17.80 16.05 0.01
N GLY A 468 18.76 16.59 0.73
CA GLY A 468 19.66 15.81 1.60
C GLY A 468 20.79 15.07 0.88
N ASN A 469 20.82 15.07 -0.46
CA ASN A 469 21.88 14.42 -1.22
C ASN A 469 23.16 15.27 -1.32
N PRO A 470 24.36 14.71 -1.12
CA PRO A 470 25.63 15.41 -1.24
C PRO A 470 26.06 15.54 -2.72
N ILE A 471 25.25 16.23 -3.53
CA ILE A 471 25.54 16.45 -4.95
C ILE A 471 26.73 17.41 -5.07
N THR A 472 27.80 16.96 -5.71
CA THR A 472 29.04 17.74 -5.86
C THR A 472 29.44 17.97 -7.32
N ASP A 473 28.82 17.26 -8.26
CA ASP A 473 29.08 17.42 -9.68
C ASP A 473 28.64 18.80 -10.22
N PRO A 474 29.55 19.60 -10.81
CA PRO A 474 29.22 20.94 -11.30
C PRO A 474 28.11 21.00 -12.35
N ALA A 475 27.99 20.01 -13.24
CA ALA A 475 26.95 19.99 -14.26
C ALA A 475 25.55 19.80 -13.62
N SER A 476 25.44 18.84 -12.71
CA SER A 476 24.25 18.60 -11.89
C SER A 476 23.84 19.84 -11.11
N LEU A 477 24.81 20.49 -10.46
CA LEU A 477 24.57 21.70 -9.66
C LEU A 477 24.03 22.85 -10.53
N ARG A 478 24.62 23.12 -11.69
CA ARG A 478 24.12 24.16 -12.62
C ARG A 478 22.70 23.87 -13.10
N ARG A 479 22.37 22.59 -13.34
CA ARG A 479 21.02 22.18 -13.74
C ARG A 479 20.00 22.37 -12.61
N LEU A 480 20.38 22.10 -11.36
CA LEU A 480 19.55 22.39 -10.18
C LEU A 480 19.29 23.90 -10.02
N ILE A 481 20.31 24.75 -10.21
CA ILE A 481 20.16 26.21 -10.19
C ILE A 481 19.11 26.67 -11.23
N ARG A 482 19.19 26.11 -12.44
CA ARG A 482 18.24 26.41 -13.51
C ARG A 482 16.82 25.93 -13.18
N ALA A 483 16.67 24.69 -12.72
CA ALA A 483 15.38 24.13 -12.35
C ALA A 483 14.69 24.94 -11.24
N ARG A 484 15.45 25.41 -10.25
CA ARG A 484 14.94 26.33 -9.24
C ARG A 484 14.51 27.66 -9.85
N ALA A 485 15.30 28.25 -10.75
CA ALA A 485 14.94 29.53 -11.37
C ALA A 485 13.61 29.46 -12.15
N GLU A 486 13.29 28.29 -12.69
CA GLU A 486 12.06 28.03 -13.45
C GLU A 486 10.86 27.71 -12.54
N THR A 487 11.04 26.93 -11.46
CA THR A 487 9.94 26.44 -10.60
C THR A 487 9.76 27.22 -9.29
N GLY A 488 10.84 27.84 -8.79
CA GLY A 488 10.91 28.46 -7.48
C GLY A 488 11.04 27.49 -6.31
N THR A 489 11.17 26.19 -6.56
CA THR A 489 11.35 25.17 -5.53
C THR A 489 12.83 24.99 -5.21
N ASP A 490 13.18 25.07 -3.93
CA ASP A 490 14.55 24.88 -3.46
C ASP A 490 14.85 23.47 -3.02
N ILE A 491 16.13 23.11 -3.17
CA ILE A 491 16.67 21.81 -2.76
C ILE A 491 17.85 22.08 -1.83
N TRP A 492 17.73 21.61 -0.60
CA TRP A 492 18.79 21.66 0.39
C TRP A 492 19.67 20.41 0.23
N LEU A 493 20.91 20.58 -0.22
CA LEU A 493 21.85 19.48 -0.43
C LEU A 493 22.51 19.03 0.89
N GLY A 494 22.87 17.76 0.94
CA GLY A 494 23.62 17.16 2.04
C GLY A 494 23.02 17.34 3.43
N GLN A 495 23.81 16.96 4.43
CA GLN A 495 23.52 17.19 5.84
C GLN A 495 23.96 18.60 6.27
N GLU A 496 23.28 19.16 7.27
CA GLU A 496 23.66 20.46 7.82
C GLU A 496 24.99 20.35 8.59
N SER A 497 25.92 21.26 8.32
CA SER A 497 27.19 21.32 9.05
C SER A 497 26.94 21.63 10.52
N SER A 498 27.57 20.90 11.44
CA SER A 498 27.56 21.23 12.87
C SER A 498 28.47 22.41 13.22
N ASP A 499 29.35 22.82 12.29
CA ASP A 499 30.25 23.95 12.46
C ASP A 499 29.47 25.27 12.43
N GLY A 500 29.50 26.00 13.55
CA GLY A 500 28.89 27.32 13.71
C GLY A 500 29.86 28.49 13.47
N SER A 501 31.10 28.21 13.09
CA SER A 501 32.11 29.22 12.80
C SER A 501 31.87 29.90 11.43
N ALA A 502 32.63 30.97 11.17
CA ALA A 502 32.62 31.65 9.89
C ALA A 502 33.45 30.92 8.81
N ASP A 503 34.12 29.81 9.14
CA ASP A 503 35.14 29.17 8.30
C ASP A 503 34.60 28.78 6.92
N LEU A 504 33.36 28.30 6.86
CA LEU A 504 32.65 27.98 5.61
C LEU A 504 32.57 29.18 4.65
N TRP A 505 32.43 30.38 5.21
CA TRP A 505 32.24 31.65 4.48
C TRP A 505 33.53 32.43 4.28
N LEU A 506 34.56 32.18 5.09
CA LEU A 506 35.88 32.81 5.00
C LEU A 506 36.80 32.20 3.94
N ARG A 507 36.48 31.01 3.43
CA ARG A 507 37.26 30.40 2.35
C ARG A 507 37.36 31.33 1.13
N ASN A 508 38.58 31.60 0.67
CA ASN A 508 38.90 32.51 -0.44
C ASN A 508 38.60 34.00 -0.16
N VAL A 509 38.42 34.40 1.10
CA VAL A 509 38.41 35.81 1.51
C VAL A 509 39.87 36.34 1.57
N PRO A 510 40.14 37.57 1.09
CA PRO A 510 41.47 38.20 1.22
C PRO A 510 41.94 38.26 2.68
N GLN A 511 43.21 37.95 2.93
CA GLN A 511 43.78 37.80 4.29
C GLN A 511 43.59 39.05 5.17
N ASP A 512 43.65 40.24 4.57
CA ASP A 512 43.42 41.53 5.19
C ASP A 512 41.98 41.74 5.68
N GLN A 513 41.00 41.05 5.10
CA GLN A 513 39.57 41.15 5.45
C GLN A 513 39.09 40.06 6.41
N ILE A 514 39.88 38.99 6.63
CA ILE A 514 39.44 37.84 7.42
C ILE A 514 39.08 38.24 8.86
N ALA A 515 39.92 39.05 9.51
CA ALA A 515 39.71 39.45 10.90
C ALA A 515 38.42 40.27 11.08
N GLU A 516 38.14 41.19 10.16
CA GLU A 516 36.92 42.02 10.20
C GLU A 516 35.67 41.16 10.00
N LYS A 517 35.68 40.26 9.01
CA LYS A 517 34.54 39.39 8.69
C LYS A 517 34.29 38.33 9.75
N GLN A 518 35.34 37.79 10.35
CA GLN A 518 35.24 36.89 11.50
C GLN A 518 34.57 37.62 12.67
N ALA A 519 35.03 38.83 13.01
CA ALA A 519 34.43 39.62 14.08
C ALA A 519 32.96 39.98 13.79
N LEU A 520 32.61 40.29 12.54
CA LEU A 520 31.23 40.54 12.12
C LEU A 520 30.35 39.29 12.32
N TRP A 521 30.84 38.10 11.92
CA TRP A 521 30.12 36.84 12.13
C TRP A 521 29.91 36.55 13.62
N ASP A 522 30.96 36.65 14.42
CA ASP A 522 30.92 36.32 15.85
C ASP A 522 29.96 37.21 16.64
N ARG A 523 29.86 38.50 16.29
CA ARG A 523 28.88 39.44 16.89
C ARG A 523 27.44 38.95 16.73
N HIS A 524 27.11 38.40 15.57
CA HIS A 524 25.76 37.92 15.26
C HIS A 524 25.53 36.44 15.62
N ASN A 525 26.60 35.69 15.90
CA ASN A 525 26.52 34.29 16.30
C ASN A 525 26.25 34.12 17.82
N ALA A 526 26.68 35.08 18.64
CA ALA A 526 26.62 34.99 20.10
C ALA A 526 25.29 35.42 20.74
N ALA A 527 24.34 35.99 19.98
CA ALA A 527 23.03 36.40 20.48
C ALA A 527 21.98 35.26 20.34
N MET A 528 21.43 34.78 21.47
CA MET A 528 20.43 33.68 21.62
C MET A 528 19.12 33.84 20.80
N PRO A 529 18.33 32.78 20.51
CA PRO A 529 18.66 31.48 19.94
C PRO A 529 17.78 31.19 18.69
N LEU A 530 18.14 31.76 17.54
CA LEU A 530 17.84 31.30 16.17
C LEU A 530 18.53 32.32 15.26
N ALA A 531 19.84 32.41 15.47
CA ALA A 531 20.69 33.44 14.93
C ALA A 531 20.58 33.45 13.41
N VAL A 532 20.53 34.65 12.84
CA VAL A 532 20.70 34.92 11.41
C VAL A 532 21.82 34.05 10.82
N THR A 533 22.91 33.83 11.57
CA THR A 533 24.02 32.94 11.21
C THR A 533 23.62 31.47 11.00
N GLY A 534 22.63 30.94 11.70
CA GLY A 534 22.08 29.60 11.49
C GLY A 534 21.37 29.46 10.15
N ILE A 535 20.58 30.46 9.75
CA ILE A 535 19.93 30.48 8.42
C ILE A 535 20.98 30.66 7.32
N LEU A 536 21.93 31.58 7.51
CA LEU A 536 23.04 31.77 6.59
C LEU A 536 23.91 30.51 6.48
N ARG A 537 24.14 29.78 7.57
CA ARG A 537 24.86 28.48 7.55
C ARG A 537 24.14 27.47 6.66
N ARG A 538 22.80 27.41 6.67
CA ARG A 538 22.04 26.53 5.77
C ARG A 538 22.27 26.85 4.31
N LEU A 539 22.61 28.09 3.94
CA LEU A 539 22.96 28.44 2.56
C LEU A 539 24.19 27.70 2.02
N SER A 540 25.03 27.13 2.90
CA SER A 540 26.13 26.26 2.48
C SER A 540 25.67 24.97 1.78
N ARG A 541 24.37 24.65 1.86
CA ARG A 541 23.73 23.48 1.26
C ARG A 541 23.10 23.78 -0.10
N THR A 542 23.19 25.01 -0.61
CA THR A 542 22.60 25.32 -1.92
C THR A 542 23.57 25.02 -3.05
N PRO A 543 23.08 24.72 -4.26
CA PRO A 543 23.95 24.53 -5.41
C PRO A 543 24.89 25.71 -5.69
N GLU A 544 24.45 26.95 -5.45
CA GLU A 544 25.26 28.16 -5.65
C GLU A 544 26.49 28.18 -4.75
N PHE A 545 26.40 27.67 -3.52
CA PHE A 545 27.56 27.60 -2.63
C PHE A 545 28.69 26.72 -3.19
N HIS A 546 28.36 25.78 -4.07
CA HIS A 546 29.31 24.87 -4.69
C HIS A 546 29.87 25.39 -6.02
N VAL A 547 29.02 25.95 -6.90
CA VAL A 547 29.46 26.39 -8.26
C VAL A 547 29.54 27.92 -8.45
N GLU A 548 28.85 28.70 -7.62
CA GLU A 548 28.78 30.17 -7.69
C GLU A 548 29.17 30.82 -6.36
N ARG A 549 30.08 30.16 -5.63
CA ARG A 549 30.48 30.52 -4.26
C ARG A 549 30.83 32.00 -4.08
N PRO A 550 31.66 32.65 -4.92
CA PRO A 550 32.04 34.04 -4.71
C PRO A 550 30.84 34.98 -4.72
N LEU A 551 29.85 34.68 -5.58
CA LEU A 551 28.64 35.47 -5.71
C LEU A 551 27.77 35.33 -4.45
N LEU A 552 27.54 34.09 -4.00
CA LEU A 552 26.80 33.82 -2.78
C LEU A 552 27.49 34.39 -1.53
N GLN A 553 28.81 34.20 -1.40
CA GLN A 553 29.60 34.76 -0.30
C GLN A 553 29.46 36.28 -0.23
N ARG A 554 29.55 36.96 -1.37
CA ARG A 554 29.37 38.42 -1.42
C ARG A 554 27.98 38.84 -0.92
N ARG A 555 26.92 38.14 -1.34
CA ARG A 555 25.54 38.42 -0.88
C ARG A 555 25.40 38.24 0.62
N VAL A 556 25.97 37.17 1.16
CA VAL A 556 25.95 36.87 2.61
C VAL A 556 26.69 37.91 3.42
N TRP A 557 27.93 38.27 3.02
CA TRP A 557 28.71 39.29 3.72
C TRP A 557 28.04 40.67 3.65
N TRP A 558 27.57 41.06 2.46
CA TRP A 558 26.84 42.32 2.28
C TRP A 558 25.58 42.37 3.15
N PHE A 559 24.81 41.29 3.22
CA PHE A 559 23.63 41.22 4.07
C PHE A 559 24.00 41.39 5.55
N LEU A 560 25.04 40.71 6.05
CA LEU A 560 25.48 40.86 7.44
C LEU A 560 25.93 42.29 7.74
N GLU A 561 26.67 42.93 6.83
CA GLU A 561 27.08 44.34 6.99
C GLU A 561 25.89 45.29 7.06
N MET A 562 24.87 45.08 6.23
CA MET A 562 23.65 45.90 6.24
C MET A 562 22.81 45.61 7.48
N TYR A 563 22.71 44.36 7.90
CA TYR A 563 21.99 43.95 9.10
C TYR A 563 22.61 44.56 10.37
N ASP A 564 23.95 44.62 10.45
CA ASP A 564 24.67 45.28 11.55
C ASP A 564 24.37 46.78 11.61
N ARG A 565 24.19 47.43 10.46
CA ARG A 565 23.87 48.87 10.34
C ARG A 565 22.36 49.19 10.44
N ALA A 566 21.50 48.17 10.30
CA ALA A 566 20.06 48.34 10.28
C ALA A 566 19.51 48.79 11.64
N ASP A 567 18.47 49.63 11.60
CA ASP A 567 17.74 50.02 12.81
C ASP A 567 16.80 48.90 13.29
N VAL A 568 16.16 49.09 14.45
CA VAL A 568 15.27 48.08 15.06
C VAL A 568 14.10 47.71 14.14
N THR A 569 13.58 48.66 13.36
CA THR A 569 12.43 48.44 12.47
C THR A 569 12.85 47.69 11.21
N GLU A 570 13.97 48.09 10.60
CA GLU A 570 14.58 47.41 9.46
C GLU A 570 14.95 45.96 9.83
N ARG A 571 15.61 45.74 10.98
CA ARG A 571 15.94 44.39 11.47
C ARG A 571 14.72 43.51 11.67
N ALA A 572 13.64 44.01 12.27
CA ALA A 572 12.42 43.24 12.48
C ALA A 572 11.80 42.74 11.16
N ARG A 573 11.91 43.52 10.07
CA ARG A 573 11.43 43.10 8.75
C ARG A 573 12.36 42.09 8.09
N LEU A 574 13.68 42.28 8.20
CA LEU A 574 14.67 41.32 7.71
C LEU A 574 14.52 39.98 8.42
N ASP A 575 14.31 39.99 9.73
CA ASP A 575 14.01 38.80 10.52
C ASP A 575 12.71 38.15 10.05
N ALA A 576 11.64 38.91 9.82
CA ALA A 576 10.40 38.35 9.29
C ALA A 576 10.60 37.63 7.95
N ILE A 577 11.44 38.15 7.05
CA ILE A 577 11.78 37.48 5.79
C ILE A 577 12.55 36.17 6.05
N LEU A 578 13.57 36.21 6.91
CA LEU A 578 14.37 35.04 7.29
C LEU A 578 13.51 33.91 7.88
N HIS A 579 12.43 34.23 8.59
CA HIS A 579 11.53 33.24 9.20
C HIS A 579 10.42 32.73 8.26
N THR A 580 10.04 33.52 7.26
CA THR A 580 8.86 33.23 6.42
C THR A 580 9.20 32.68 5.05
N GLU A 581 10.36 33.04 4.49
CA GLU A 581 10.76 32.62 3.15
C GLU A 581 11.53 31.30 3.21
N THR A 582 10.93 30.23 2.68
CA THR A 582 11.51 28.88 2.68
C THR A 582 12.54 28.68 1.57
N SER A 583 12.47 29.52 0.53
CA SER A 583 13.35 29.48 -0.64
C SER A 583 14.62 30.31 -0.40
N PRO A 584 15.83 29.73 -0.26
CA PRO A 584 17.07 30.50 -0.06
C PRO A 584 17.35 31.51 -1.17
N GLY A 585 17.04 31.18 -2.43
CA GLY A 585 17.19 32.11 -3.54
C GLY A 585 16.28 33.34 -3.39
N ARG A 586 14.96 33.10 -3.19
CA ARG A 586 13.99 34.19 -3.01
C ARG A 586 14.21 34.97 -1.73
N MET A 587 14.67 34.30 -0.67
CA MET A 587 15.00 34.91 0.61
C MET A 587 16.07 35.97 0.41
N LEU A 588 17.20 35.63 -0.23
CA LEU A 588 18.26 36.60 -0.49
C LEU A 588 17.78 37.74 -1.41
N ASP A 589 16.96 37.45 -2.42
CA ASP A 589 16.40 38.48 -3.31
C ASP A 589 15.47 39.45 -2.55
N ARG A 590 14.63 38.92 -1.65
CA ARG A 590 13.71 39.72 -0.81
C ARG A 590 14.47 40.54 0.22
N LEU A 591 15.49 39.97 0.86
CA LEU A 591 16.37 40.70 1.80
C LEU A 591 17.05 41.87 1.10
N GLU A 592 17.62 41.64 -0.10
CA GLU A 592 18.22 42.70 -0.90
C GLU A 592 17.22 43.80 -1.29
N ASN A 593 16.00 43.42 -1.68
CA ASN A 593 14.96 44.38 -2.05
C ASN A 593 14.46 45.18 -0.85
N GLU A 594 14.32 44.55 0.33
CA GLU A 594 13.94 45.24 1.55
C GLU A 594 15.01 46.28 1.93
N ILE A 595 16.30 45.91 1.94
CA ILE A 595 17.40 46.84 2.22
C ILE A 595 17.41 48.02 1.23
N ARG A 596 17.19 47.77 -0.07
CA ARG A 596 17.10 48.82 -1.10
C ARG A 596 15.92 49.76 -0.89
N SER A 597 14.83 49.29 -0.28
CA SER A 597 13.66 50.13 -0.01
C SER A 597 13.92 51.19 1.06
N TYR A 598 14.85 50.91 1.98
CA TYR A 598 15.29 51.85 3.00
C TYR A 598 16.32 52.87 2.48
N ASP A 599 17.23 52.44 1.58
CA ASP A 599 18.23 53.31 0.97
C ASP A 599 18.65 52.81 -0.41
N ALA A 600 18.26 53.53 -1.47
CA ALA A 600 18.58 53.19 -2.86
C ALA A 600 20.09 53.25 -3.18
N GLY A 601 20.89 53.89 -2.32
CA GLY A 601 22.35 53.93 -2.40
C GLY A 601 23.05 52.67 -1.87
N ARG A 602 22.36 51.84 -1.06
CA ARG A 602 22.86 50.54 -0.57
C ARG A 602 22.73 49.49 -1.68
N GLN A 603 23.65 49.51 -2.65
CA GLN A 603 23.70 48.54 -3.74
C GLN A 603 24.83 47.53 -3.58
N ASN A 604 24.52 46.25 -3.79
CA ASN A 604 25.53 45.20 -3.93
C ASN A 604 26.10 45.22 -5.37
N GLN A 605 27.27 45.87 -5.58
CA GLN A 605 27.90 45.98 -6.90
C GLN A 605 29.01 44.94 -7.15
N PRO A 606 29.20 44.49 -8.41
CA PRO A 606 28.31 44.63 -9.56
C PRO A 606 26.99 43.87 -9.38
N LEU A 607 25.90 44.40 -9.96
CA LEU A 607 24.54 43.82 -9.92
C LEU A 607 24.58 42.31 -10.20
N HIS A 608 24.00 41.50 -9.31
CA HIS A 608 23.72 40.10 -9.61
C HIS A 608 22.84 40.06 -10.86
N PRO A 609 23.13 39.21 -11.87
CA PRO A 609 22.19 39.01 -12.95
C PRO A 609 20.89 38.53 -12.32
N LEU A 610 19.83 39.34 -12.37
CA LEU A 610 18.49 38.85 -12.10
C LEU A 610 18.24 37.71 -13.08
N PRO A 611 17.63 36.58 -12.66
CA PRO A 611 17.20 35.56 -13.60
C PRO A 611 16.31 36.25 -14.64
N LYS A 612 16.79 36.34 -15.88
CA LYS A 612 15.98 36.87 -16.98
C LYS A 612 14.80 35.93 -17.09
N ARG A 613 13.57 36.46 -16.93
CA ARG A 613 12.35 35.70 -17.25
C ARG A 613 12.56 35.02 -18.61
N PRO A 614 12.31 33.72 -18.75
CA PRO A 614 12.38 33.09 -20.07
C PRO A 614 11.47 33.89 -20.99
N ARG A 615 12.05 34.42 -22.07
CA ARG A 615 11.23 34.92 -23.18
C ARG A 615 10.56 33.69 -23.75
N ILE A 616 9.25 33.59 -23.54
CA ILE A 616 8.40 32.66 -24.27
C ILE A 616 8.62 33.00 -25.75
N ALA A 617 9.27 32.09 -26.47
CA ALA A 617 9.52 32.14 -27.90
C ALA A 617 8.88 30.91 -28.52
#